data_AF-A3W339-F1
#
_entry.id   AF-A3W339-F1
#
_cell.length_a   1.000
_cell.length_b   1.000
_cell.length_c   1.000
_cell.angle_alpha   90.00
_cell.angle_beta   90.00
_cell.angle_gamma   90.00
#
_symmetry.space_group_name_H-M   'P 1'
#
loop_
_entity.id
_entity.type
_entity.pdbx_description
1 polymer ?
#
loop_
_entity_poly.entity_id
_entity_poly.type
_entity_poly.pdbx_seq_one_letter_code
_entity_poly.pdbx_strand_id
1 'polypeptide(L)'
;MAIRARKGRSAQAITDFEDMVRININRILYVARESGLLMVGITAFLMTMLMLLGFVYHNEFAQALFLLGFPLLIVGILSVWVAQRITARDLNGEALIKRLQTHRFFIQLIGMFSIFVTAMWGMYQNMNANILG
;
A
#
# COMPACT_ATOMS: atom_id res chain seq x y z
N MET A 1 12.18 10.98 -8.05
CA MET A 1 12.01 12.34 -7.50
C MET A 1 12.88 12.56 -6.27
N ALA A 2 12.66 11.89 -5.13
CA ALA A 2 13.51 12.08 -3.92
C ALA A 2 15.03 11.86 -4.13
N ILE A 3 15.44 10.87 -4.95
CA ILE A 3 16.86 10.62 -5.27
C ILE A 3 17.43 11.69 -6.25
N ARG A 4 16.57 12.31 -7.08
CA ARG A 4 16.98 13.42 -7.97
C ARG A 4 17.13 14.73 -7.21
N ALA A 5 16.24 15.03 -6.26
CA ALA A 5 16.36 16.19 -5.36
C ALA A 5 17.65 16.13 -4.52
N ARG A 6 18.06 14.93 -4.08
CA ARG A 6 19.35 14.73 -3.39
C ARG A 6 20.58 14.95 -4.29
N LYS A 7 20.45 14.77 -5.62
CA LYS A 7 21.54 14.95 -6.59
C LYS A 7 21.59 16.34 -7.20
N GLY A 8 20.45 17.04 -7.31
CA GLY A 8 20.36 18.43 -7.74
C GLY A 8 20.46 19.36 -6.53
N ARG A 9 21.66 19.89 -6.26
CA ARG A 9 21.98 20.80 -5.15
C ARG A 9 21.28 22.17 -5.19
N SER A 10 20.17 22.35 -5.92
CA SER A 10 19.41 23.60 -5.84
C SER A 10 18.48 23.55 -4.64
N ALA A 11 18.63 24.49 -3.70
CA ALA A 11 17.74 24.64 -2.54
C ALA A 11 16.26 24.63 -2.95
N GLN A 12 15.97 25.21 -4.12
CA GLN A 12 14.64 25.25 -4.72
C GLN A 12 14.06 23.86 -5.05
N ALA A 13 14.87 22.89 -5.52
CA ALA A 13 14.37 21.54 -5.83
C ALA A 13 14.01 20.74 -4.57
N ILE A 14 14.59 21.08 -3.42
CA ILE A 14 14.23 20.49 -2.13
C ILE A 14 12.92 21.10 -1.64
N THR A 15 12.78 22.43 -1.71
CA THR A 15 11.54 23.13 -1.36
C THR A 15 10.35 22.63 -2.19
N ASP A 16 10.48 22.56 -3.52
CA ASP A 16 9.42 22.06 -4.39
C ASP A 16 9.02 20.62 -4.05
N PHE A 17 10.00 19.78 -3.67
CA PHE A 17 9.76 18.41 -3.23
C PHE A 17 8.98 18.34 -1.91
N GLU A 18 9.37 19.15 -0.93
CA GLU A 18 8.68 19.24 0.36
C GLU A 18 7.24 19.72 0.19
N ASP A 19 7.01 20.72 -0.68
CA ASP A 19 5.68 21.23 -0.98
C ASP A 19 4.80 20.16 -1.65
N MET A 20 5.32 19.42 -2.63
CA MET A 20 4.60 18.29 -3.23
C MET A 20 4.23 17.23 -2.17
N VAL A 21 5.16 16.91 -1.28
CA VAL A 21 4.91 15.94 -0.20
C VAL A 21 3.84 16.45 0.76
N ARG A 22 3.91 17.72 1.15
CA ARG A 22 2.93 18.38 2.02
C ARG A 22 1.53 18.33 1.42
N ILE A 23 1.38 18.68 0.13
CA ILE A 23 0.09 18.61 -0.59
C ILE A 23 -0.45 17.17 -0.58
N ASN A 24 0.40 16.19 -0.88
CA ASN A 24 -0.02 14.79 -0.92
C ASN A 24 -0.44 14.26 0.47
N ILE A 25 0.31 14.61 1.52
CA ILE A 25 -0.02 14.26 2.91
C ILE A 25 -1.36 14.88 3.31
N ASN A 26 -1.57 16.17 3.02
CA ASN A 26 -2.82 16.84 3.33
C ASN A 26 -4.01 16.15 2.64
N ARG A 27 -3.85 15.74 1.38
CA ARG A 27 -4.89 15.00 0.65
C ARG A 27 -5.18 13.64 1.27
N ILE A 28 -4.15 12.87 1.62
CA ILE A 28 -4.32 11.55 2.27
C ILE A 28 -5.04 11.71 3.60
N LEU A 29 -4.62 12.67 4.42
CA LEU A 29 -5.22 12.91 5.74
C LEU A 29 -6.65 13.45 5.63
N TYR A 30 -6.94 14.29 4.63
CA TYR A 30 -8.29 14.76 4.36
C TYR A 30 -9.22 13.59 4.06
N VAL A 31 -8.87 12.72 3.10
CA VAL A 31 -9.66 11.53 2.76
C VAL A 31 -9.81 10.60 3.97
N ALA A 32 -8.72 10.38 4.72
CA ALA A 32 -8.76 9.53 5.90
C ALA A 32 -9.67 10.09 7.02
N ARG A 33 -9.82 11.41 7.14
CA ARG A 33 -10.67 12.06 8.14
C ARG A 33 -12.14 12.11 7.70
N GLU A 34 -12.39 12.52 6.46
CA GLU A 34 -13.75 12.74 5.95
C GLU A 34 -14.46 11.43 5.58
N SER A 35 -13.76 10.51 4.91
CA SER A 35 -14.35 9.26 4.41
C SER A 35 -13.78 8.00 5.07
N GLY A 36 -12.92 8.14 6.09
CA GLY A 36 -12.22 7.02 6.71
C GLY A 36 -13.14 5.93 7.26
N LEU A 37 -14.20 6.31 7.98
CA LEU A 37 -15.12 5.34 8.59
C LEU A 37 -15.83 4.50 7.52
N LEU A 38 -16.37 5.14 6.49
CA LEU A 38 -17.08 4.49 5.40
C LEU A 38 -16.12 3.65 4.54
N MET A 39 -14.93 4.16 4.25
CA MET A 39 -13.91 3.41 3.52
C MET A 39 -13.49 2.14 4.28
N VAL A 40 -13.26 2.22 5.59
CA VAL A 40 -12.91 1.06 6.42
C VAL A 40 -14.05 0.05 6.44
N GLY A 41 -15.30 0.50 6.61
CA GLY A 41 -16.47 -0.38 6.62
C GLY A 41 -16.64 -1.15 5.30
N ILE A 42 -16.63 -0.44 4.16
CA ILE A 42 -16.74 -1.07 2.84
C ILE A 42 -15.56 -2.00 2.58
N THR A 43 -14.35 -1.57 2.89
CA THR A 43 -13.14 -2.37 2.68
C THR A 43 -13.16 -3.65 3.52
N ALA A 44 -13.53 -3.55 4.79
CA ALA A 44 -13.62 -4.71 5.69
C ALA A 44 -14.71 -5.69 5.23
N PHE A 45 -15.87 -5.16 4.80
CA PHE A 45 -16.93 -5.97 4.21
C PHE A 45 -16.45 -6.73 2.96
N LEU A 46 -15.84 -6.03 2.00
CA LEU A 46 -15.34 -6.64 0.76
C LEU A 46 -14.26 -7.68 1.02
N MET A 47 -13.32 -7.42 1.94
CA MET A 47 -12.28 -8.40 2.28
C MET A 47 -12.85 -9.62 2.98
N THR A 48 -13.81 -9.43 3.88
CA THR A 48 -14.48 -10.56 4.57
C THR A 48 -15.26 -11.39 3.55
N MET A 49 -15.99 -10.75 2.64
CA MET A 49 -16.69 -11.42 1.55
C MET A 49 -15.73 -12.23 0.67
N LEU A 50 -14.62 -11.63 0.22
CA LEU A 50 -13.60 -12.31 -0.58
C LEU A 50 -12.94 -13.47 0.17
N MET A 51 -12.68 -13.30 1.47
CA MET A 51 -12.14 -14.37 2.32
C MET A 51 -13.11 -15.54 2.41
N LEU A 52 -14.40 -15.29 2.68
CA LEU A 52 -15.40 -16.34 2.76
C LEU A 52 -15.57 -17.05 1.42
N LEU A 53 -15.78 -16.31 0.33
CA LEU A 53 -15.90 -16.87 -1.01
C LEU A 53 -14.66 -17.66 -1.41
N GLY A 54 -13.48 -17.13 -1.13
CA GLY A 54 -12.22 -17.74 -1.50
C GLY A 54 -11.94 -19.02 -0.73
N PHE A 55 -11.96 -18.97 0.61
CA PHE A 55 -11.43 -20.05 1.44
C PHE A 55 -12.52 -21.01 1.96
N VAL A 56 -13.75 -20.53 2.19
CA VAL A 56 -14.86 -21.38 2.67
C VAL A 56 -15.60 -22.03 1.52
N TYR A 57 -15.90 -21.25 0.47
CA TYR A 57 -16.58 -21.76 -0.74
C TYR A 57 -15.61 -22.24 -1.83
N HIS A 58 -14.30 -22.25 -1.54
CA HIS A 58 -13.25 -22.72 -2.45
C HIS A 58 -13.23 -22.03 -3.83
N ASN A 59 -13.68 -20.77 -3.92
CA ASN A 59 -13.63 -20.01 -5.17
C ASN A 59 -12.22 -19.47 -5.45
N GLU A 60 -11.52 -20.05 -6.42
CA GLU A 60 -10.13 -19.72 -6.74
C GLU A 60 -9.92 -18.26 -7.14
N PHE A 61 -10.86 -17.69 -7.89
CA PHE A 61 -10.79 -16.30 -8.32
C PHE A 61 -10.87 -15.34 -7.12
N ALA A 62 -11.78 -15.61 -6.17
CA ALA A 62 -11.88 -14.84 -4.93
C ALA A 62 -10.64 -14.98 -4.04
N GLN A 63 -10.00 -16.16 -4.00
CA GLN A 63 -8.72 -16.35 -3.30
C GLN A 63 -7.64 -15.45 -3.90
N ALA A 64 -7.51 -15.41 -5.22
CA ALA A 64 -6.53 -14.57 -5.90
C ALA A 64 -6.78 -13.08 -5.63
N LEU A 65 -8.04 -12.63 -5.70
CA LEU A 65 -8.41 -11.25 -5.37
C LEU A 65 -8.10 -10.91 -3.91
N PHE A 66 -8.34 -11.84 -2.98
CA PHE A 66 -7.99 -11.64 -1.57
C PHE A 66 -6.48 -11.53 -1.37
N LEU A 67 -5.68 -12.44 -1.96
CA LEU A 67 -4.22 -12.47 -1.83
C LEU A 67 -3.53 -11.22 -2.43
N LEU A 68 -4.13 -10.61 -3.46
CA LEU A 68 -3.69 -9.34 -4.01
C LEU A 68 -4.21 -8.13 -3.22
N GLY A 69 -5.50 -8.16 -2.86
CA GLY A 69 -6.19 -7.04 -2.22
C GLY A 69 -5.74 -6.80 -0.78
N PHE A 70 -5.54 -7.87 0.00
CA PHE A 70 -5.21 -7.77 1.41
C PHE A 70 -3.87 -7.04 1.67
N PRO A 71 -2.77 -7.35 0.97
CA PRO A 71 -1.51 -6.59 1.11
C PRO A 71 -1.63 -5.12 0.69
N LEU A 72 -2.48 -4.81 -0.30
CA LEU A 72 -2.75 -3.42 -0.71
C LEU A 72 -3.43 -2.62 0.40
N LEU A 73 -4.27 -3.26 1.24
CA LEU A 73 -4.84 -2.60 2.41
C LEU A 73 -3.79 -2.21 3.44
N ILE A 74 -2.83 -3.11 3.68
CA ILE A 74 -1.70 -2.84 4.58
C ILE A 74 -0.91 -1.64 4.05
N VAL A 75 -0.67 -1.56 2.74
CA VAL A 75 -0.02 -0.41 2.11
C VAL A 75 -0.82 0.89 2.32
N GLY A 76 -2.14 0.85 2.16
CA GLY A 76 -3.01 2.00 2.44
C GLY A 76 -2.89 2.50 3.89
N ILE A 77 -2.97 1.58 4.85
CA ILE A 77 -2.83 1.87 6.28
C ILE A 77 -1.45 2.46 6.58
N LEU A 78 -0.37 1.86 6.05
CA LEU A 78 0.98 2.37 6.19
C LEU A 78 1.13 3.78 5.62
N SER A 79 0.47 4.08 4.50
CA SER A 79 0.52 5.40 3.86
C SER A 79 -0.12 6.46 4.75
N VAL A 80 -1.29 6.18 5.33
CA VAL A 80 -1.96 7.07 6.30
C VAL A 80 -1.11 7.24 7.56
N TRP A 81 -0.57 6.15 8.10
CA TRP A 81 0.29 6.20 9.30
C TRP A 81 1.57 7.01 9.08
N VAL A 82 2.21 6.87 7.92
CA VAL A 82 3.39 7.67 7.55
C VAL A 82 3.01 9.14 7.41
N ALA A 83 1.89 9.46 6.76
CA ALA A 83 1.39 10.83 6.62
C ALA A 83 1.15 11.48 7.99
N GLN A 84 0.43 10.79 8.89
CA GLN A 84 0.20 11.25 10.27
C GLN A 84 1.51 11.48 11.02
N ARG A 85 2.47 10.56 10.90
CA ARG A 85 3.76 10.66 11.60
C ARG A 85 4.65 11.78 11.06
N ILE A 86 4.58 12.07 9.75
CA ILE A 86 5.30 13.21 9.15
C ILE A 86 4.73 14.52 9.70
N THR A 87 3.40 14.69 9.69
CA THR A 87 2.75 15.89 10.22
C THR A 87 2.96 16.05 11.72
N ALA A 88 2.82 14.98 12.51
CA ALA A 88 2.93 15.04 13.96
C ALA A 88 4.36 15.32 14.47
N ARG A 89 5.39 15.04 13.66
CA ARG A 89 6.80 15.25 14.02
C ARG A 89 7.47 16.36 13.21
N ASP A 90 6.70 17.07 12.39
CA ASP A 90 7.17 18.10 11.47
C ASP A 90 8.46 17.67 10.72
N LEU A 91 8.42 16.49 10.10
CA LEU A 91 9.59 15.93 9.42
C LEU A 91 9.86 16.73 8.15
N ASN A 92 11.02 17.39 8.09
CA ASN A 92 11.49 18.17 6.95
C ASN A 92 12.91 17.75 6.52
N GLY A 93 13.36 18.22 5.37
CA GLY A 93 14.70 18.01 4.82
C GLY A 93 15.09 16.54 4.68
N GLU A 94 16.30 16.21 5.15
CA GLU A 94 16.85 14.86 5.05
C GLU A 94 16.04 13.81 5.82
N ALA A 95 15.45 14.19 6.96
CA ALA A 95 14.64 13.28 7.78
C ALA A 95 13.37 12.86 7.03
N LEU A 96 12.74 13.79 6.31
CA LEU A 96 11.60 13.51 5.45
C LEU A 96 11.97 12.56 4.31
N ILE A 97 13.07 12.86 3.61
CA ILE A 97 13.55 12.04 2.49
C ILE A 97 13.83 10.60 2.95
N LYS A 98 14.57 10.43 4.06
CA LYS A 98 14.88 9.11 4.63
C LYS A 98 13.61 8.35 4.97
N ARG A 99 12.63 9.02 5.60
CA ARG A 99 11.36 8.40 5.97
C ARG A 99 10.56 7.92 4.75
N LEU A 100 10.50 8.73 3.70
CA LEU A 100 9.81 8.38 2.45
C LEU A 100 10.53 7.25 1.68
N GLN A 101 11.86 7.21 1.71
CA GLN A 101 12.64 6.10 1.15
C GLN A 101 12.35 4.79 1.87
N THR A 102 12.35 4.80 3.20
CA THR A 102 11.99 3.63 4.01
C THR A 102 10.56 3.18 3.72
N HIS A 103 9.61 4.13 3.64
CA HIS A 103 8.22 3.80 3.30
C HIS A 103 8.10 3.14 1.92
N ARG A 104 8.78 3.69 0.90
CA ARG A 104 8.80 3.11 -0.44
C ARG A 104 9.38 1.69 -0.46
N PHE A 105 10.47 1.45 0.28
CA PHE A 105 11.05 0.13 0.41
C PHE A 105 10.04 -0.89 0.94
N PHE A 106 9.30 -0.56 2.00
CA PHE A 106 8.27 -1.44 2.54
C PHE A 106 7.12 -1.67 1.56
N ILE A 107 6.66 -0.65 0.83
CA ILE A 107 5.63 -0.81 -0.20
C ILE A 107 6.09 -1.81 -1.27
N GLN A 108 7.33 -1.66 -1.75
CA GLN A 108 7.90 -2.54 -2.77
C GLN A 108 8.01 -3.98 -2.26
N LEU A 109 8.46 -4.17 -1.02
CA LEU A 109 8.57 -5.49 -0.41
C LEU A 109 7.19 -6.16 -0.27
N ILE A 110 6.18 -5.43 0.20
CA ILE A 110 4.81 -5.94 0.33
C ILE A 110 4.24 -6.29 -1.05
N GLY A 111 4.42 -5.43 -2.05
CA GLY A 111 3.95 -5.68 -3.41
C GLY A 111 4.61 -6.90 -4.05
N MET A 112 5.92 -7.02 -3.92
CA MET A 112 6.67 -8.19 -4.41
C MET A 112 6.20 -9.48 -3.73
N PHE A 113 6.04 -9.47 -2.41
CA PHE A 113 5.55 -10.62 -1.66
C PHE A 113 4.12 -11.00 -2.04
N SER A 114 3.23 -10.02 -2.20
CA SER A 114 1.84 -10.23 -2.61
C SER A 114 1.73 -10.88 -3.99
N ILE A 115 2.46 -10.36 -4.98
CA ILE A 115 2.47 -10.92 -6.34
C ILE A 115 3.05 -12.33 -6.32
N PHE A 116 4.15 -12.54 -5.60
CA PHE A 116 4.80 -13.85 -5.50
C PHE A 116 3.88 -14.91 -4.89
N VAL A 117 3.28 -14.62 -3.73
CA VAL A 117 2.35 -15.55 -3.06
C VAL A 117 1.12 -15.82 -3.92
N THR A 118 0.56 -14.79 -4.55
CA THR A 118 -0.60 -14.96 -5.44
C THR A 118 -0.25 -15.84 -6.65
N ALA A 119 0.90 -15.63 -7.28
CA ALA A 119 1.34 -16.43 -8.42
C ALA A 119 1.62 -17.89 -8.02
N MET A 120 2.29 -18.12 -6.89
CA MET A 120 2.51 -19.48 -6.36
C MET A 120 1.19 -20.19 -6.08
N TRP A 121 0.23 -19.50 -5.47
CA TRP A 121 -1.09 -20.06 -5.19
C TRP A 121 -1.83 -20.44 -6.47
N GLY A 122 -1.84 -19.56 -7.48
CA GLY A 122 -2.44 -19.83 -8.77
C GLY A 122 -1.81 -21.04 -9.48
N MET A 123 -0.48 -21.19 -9.41
CA MET A 123 0.20 -22.36 -9.96
C MET A 123 -0.15 -23.65 -9.19
N TYR A 124 -0.20 -23.59 -7.85
CA TYR A 124 -0.57 -24.74 -7.02
C TYR A 124 -1.98 -25.23 -7.35
N GLN A 125 -2.94 -24.32 -7.45
CA GLN A 125 -4.32 -24.65 -7.82
C GLN A 125 -4.40 -25.22 -9.24
N ASN A 126 -3.71 -24.60 -10.21
CA ASN A 126 -3.65 -25.11 -11.58
C ASN A 126 -3.05 -26.52 -11.65
N MET A 127 -1.99 -26.82 -10.88
CA MET A 127 -1.43 -28.17 -10.82
C MET A 127 -2.41 -29.16 -10.21
N ASN A 128 -3.06 -28.80 -9.10
CA ASN A 128 -4.00 -29.69 -8.42
C ASN A 128 -5.25 -29.98 -9.28
N ALA A 129 -5.76 -28.99 -10.01
CA ALA A 129 -6.86 -29.15 -10.97
C ALA A 129 -6.47 -30.06 -12.15
N ASN A 130 -5.22 -29.99 -12.62
CA ASN A 130 -4.73 -30.82 -13.73
C ASN A 130 -4.32 -32.25 -13.30
N ILE A 131 -4.12 -32.53 -12.01
CA ILE A 131 -3.73 -33.87 -11.52
C ILE A 131 -4.97 -34.75 -11.22
N LEU A 132 -6.15 -34.14 -11.04
CA LEU A 132 -7.43 -34.84 -10.81
C LEU A 132 -8.34 -34.84 -12.06
N GLY A 133 -7.83 -34.40 -13.21
CA GLY A 133 -8.45 -34.50 -14.53
C GLY A 133 -7.79 -35.58 -15.39
#